data_AF-W4GYD1-F1
#
_entry.id   AF-W4GYD1-F1
#
_cell.length_a   1.000
_cell.length_b   1.000
_cell.length_c   1.000
_cell.angle_alpha   90.00
_cell.angle_beta   90.00
_cell.angle_gamma   90.00
#
_symmetry.space_group_name_H-M   'P 1'
#
loop_
_entity.id
_entity.type
_entity.pdbx_description
1 polymer ?
#
loop_
_entity_poly.entity_id
_entity_poly.type
_entity_poly.pdbx_seq_one_letter_code
_entity_poly.pdbx_strand_id
1 'polypeptide(L)'
;MVRITGTISLAYVYVVGAQQELFQWQPCAFSEDPRLECGSLRVPLNHLHPSVNETIDIAVRRYRVENGTQSLGTILVNPGGPGHHGTAMASAGLATYLGGHTTYMQ
;
A
#
# COMPACT_ATOMS: atom_id res chain seq x y z
N MET A 1 34.22 0.58 -53.73
CA MET A 1 33.29 1.61 -53.23
C MET A 1 32.05 0.89 -52.69
N VAL A 2 31.99 0.63 -51.39
CA VAL A 2 30.87 -0.10 -50.76
C VAL A 2 29.85 0.93 -50.28
N ARG A 3 28.67 0.97 -50.89
CA ARG A 3 27.53 1.77 -50.40
C ARG A 3 26.73 0.92 -49.41
N ILE A 4 26.74 1.32 -48.14
CA ILE A 4 25.87 0.75 -47.10
C ILE A 4 24.58 1.57 -47.10
N THR A 5 23.51 1.02 -47.65
CA THR A 5 22.17 1.62 -47.59
C THR A 5 21.45 1.02 -46.38
N GLY A 6 21.61 1.63 -45.19
CA GLY A 6 21.00 1.15 -43.95
C GLY A 6 19.94 2.12 -43.42
N THR A 7 18.70 1.67 -43.29
CA THR A 7 17.60 2.42 -42.66
C THR A 7 17.71 2.35 -41.14
N ILE A 8 17.77 3.51 -40.47
CA ILE A 8 17.79 3.63 -39.01
C ILE A 8 16.34 3.58 -38.51
N SER A 9 15.92 2.47 -37.91
CA SER A 9 14.63 2.38 -37.21
C SER A 9 14.76 2.93 -35.80
N LEU A 10 14.08 4.04 -35.52
CA LEU A 10 13.94 4.59 -34.16
C LEU A 10 12.93 3.75 -33.38
N ALA A 11 13.39 2.82 -32.55
CA ALA A 11 12.55 2.17 -31.56
C ALA A 11 12.37 3.10 -30.35
N TYR A 12 11.16 3.64 -30.17
CA TYR A 12 10.79 4.34 -28.94
C TYR A 12 10.66 3.33 -27.80
N VAL A 13 11.55 3.40 -26.80
CA VAL A 13 11.44 2.63 -25.57
C VAL A 13 10.64 3.47 -24.57
N TYR A 14 9.43 3.03 -24.23
CA TYR A 14 8.66 3.61 -23.14
C TYR A 14 9.15 3.00 -21.83
N VAL A 15 9.73 3.83 -20.95
CA VAL A 15 10.05 3.43 -19.58
C VAL A 15 8.78 3.49 -18.76
N VAL A 16 8.19 2.34 -18.44
CA VAL A 16 7.10 2.25 -17.45
C VAL A 16 7.74 2.38 -16.07
N GLY A 17 7.48 3.49 -15.37
CA GLY A 17 7.94 3.69 -14.00
C GLY A 17 7.26 2.69 -13.06
N ALA A 18 8.06 1.91 -12.33
CA ALA A 18 7.53 1.07 -11.25
C ALA A 18 6.96 1.97 -10.13
N GLN A 19 5.71 1.73 -9.76
CA GLN A 19 5.13 2.31 -8.55
C GLN A 19 5.91 1.74 -7.36
N GLN A 20 6.59 2.59 -6.59
CA GLN A 20 7.24 2.13 -5.36
C GLN A 20 6.16 1.73 -4.36
N GLU A 21 6.17 0.46 -3.93
CA GLU A 21 5.32 -0.01 -2.83
C GLU A 21 5.79 0.63 -1.51
N LEU A 22 5.25 1.81 -1.22
CA LEU A 22 5.65 2.66 -0.09
C LEU A 22 5.60 1.94 1.27
N PHE A 23 4.68 0.98 1.42
CA PHE A 23 4.38 0.34 2.70
C PHE A 23 5.01 -1.04 2.87
N GLN A 24 5.56 -1.63 1.78
CA GLN A 24 6.12 -2.99 1.78
C GLN A 24 5.18 -4.02 2.43
N TRP A 25 3.95 -4.07 1.91
CA TRP A 25 2.89 -4.92 2.46
C TRP A 25 3.29 -6.39 2.52
N GLN A 26 2.95 -7.02 3.64
CA GLN A 26 3.14 -8.44 3.88
C GLN A 26 1.98 -8.99 4.72
N PRO A 27 1.71 -10.31 4.69
CA PRO A 27 0.77 -10.91 5.62
C PRO A 27 1.15 -10.59 7.07
N CYS A 28 0.17 -10.24 7.90
CA CYS A 28 0.43 -10.03 9.32
C CYS A 28 0.78 -11.37 9.99
N ALA A 29 1.97 -11.49 10.59
CA ALA A 29 2.49 -12.74 11.18
C ALA A 29 1.63 -13.37 12.29
N PHE A 30 0.66 -12.63 12.83
CA PHE A 30 -0.26 -13.07 13.89
C PHE A 30 -1.66 -13.43 13.37
N SER A 31 -1.87 -13.48 12.06
CA SER A 31 -3.17 -13.78 11.44
C SER A 31 -3.01 -14.67 10.22
N GLU A 32 -3.87 -15.68 10.12
CA GLU A 32 -4.01 -16.54 8.94
C GLU A 32 -4.94 -15.94 7.88
N ASP A 33 -5.59 -14.80 8.14
CA ASP A 33 -6.47 -14.15 7.18
C ASP A 33 -5.63 -13.40 6.12
N PRO A 34 -5.63 -13.86 4.85
CA PRO A 34 -4.80 -13.27 3.80
C PRO A 34 -5.26 -11.87 3.38
N ARG A 35 -6.39 -11.38 3.89
CA ARG A 35 -6.84 -9.99 3.71
C ARG A 35 -6.17 -9.03 4.69
N LEU A 36 -5.65 -9.55 5.80
CA LEU A 36 -4.99 -8.73 6.81
C LEU A 36 -3.50 -8.58 6.47
N GLU A 37 -3.12 -7.37 6.08
CA GLU A 37 -1.75 -7.05 5.70
C GLU A 37 -1.16 -6.00 6.64
N CYS A 38 0.11 -6.19 6.94
CA CYS A 38 0.93 -5.32 7.77
C CYS A 38 2.03 -4.69 6.91
N GLY A 39 2.46 -3.50 7.27
CA GLY A 39 3.52 -2.78 6.57
C GLY A 39 4.06 -1.64 7.41
N SER A 40 4.98 -0.88 6.85
CA SER A 40 5.52 0.33 7.47
C SER A 40 5.70 1.44 6.47
N LEU A 41 5.36 2.66 6.87
CA LEU A 41 5.66 3.87 6.12
C LEU A 41 6.83 4.59 6.79
N ARG A 42 7.96 4.65 6.09
CA ARG A 42 9.09 5.47 6.53
C ARG A 42 8.82 6.93 6.26
N VAL A 43 8.90 7.76 7.29
CA VAL A 43 8.72 9.21 7.18
C VAL A 43 9.89 9.97 7.83
N PRO A 44 10.20 11.19 7.40
CA PRO A 44 11.15 12.05 8.11
C PRO A 44 10.66 12.33 9.53
N LEU A 45 11.57 12.34 10.50
CA LEU A 45 11.25 12.74 11.87
C LEU A 45 10.90 14.24 11.94
N ASN A 46 11.60 15.06 11.16
CA ASN A 46 11.32 16.48 10.99
C ASN A 46 10.86 16.77 9.56
N HIS A 47 9.55 16.99 9.38
CA HIS A 47 8.99 17.27 8.06
C HIS A 47 9.38 18.64 7.48
N LEU A 48 9.78 19.61 8.32
CA LEU A 48 10.22 20.94 7.86
C LEU A 48 11.68 20.96 7.41
N HIS A 49 12.49 20.03 7.93
CA HIS A 49 13.90 19.86 7.58
C HIS A 49 14.21 18.36 7.39
N PRO A 50 13.75 17.76 6.27
CA PRO A 50 13.83 16.32 6.08
C PRO A 50 15.29 15.86 5.89
N SER A 51 15.78 15.03 6.80
CA SER A 51 17.04 14.31 6.67
C SER A 51 16.77 12.83 6.38
N VAL A 52 17.47 12.26 5.39
CA VAL A 52 17.30 10.85 4.98
C VAL A 52 17.59 9.87 6.13
N ASN A 53 18.49 10.25 7.04
CA ASN A 53 18.93 9.38 8.13
C ASN A 53 18.16 9.62 9.45
N GLU A 54 17.28 10.61 9.48
CA GLU A 54 16.47 10.95 10.67
C GLU A 54 15.01 10.65 10.35
N THR A 55 14.65 9.37 10.41
CA THR A 55 13.34 8.86 10.00
C THR A 55 12.71 8.02 11.10
N ILE A 56 11.40 7.86 11.02
CA ILE A 56 10.62 6.94 11.84
C ILE A 56 9.74 6.10 10.92
N ASP A 57 9.54 4.83 11.29
CA ASP A 57 8.65 3.93 10.60
C ASP A 57 7.28 3.94 11.29
N ILE A 58 6.25 4.40 10.58
CA ILE A 58 4.86 4.31 11.03
C ILE A 58 4.33 2.93 10.67
N ALA A 59 4.07 2.11 11.69
CA ALA A 59 3.43 0.81 11.49
C ALA A 59 2.00 0.99 10.96
N VAL A 60 1.68 0.29 9.87
CA VAL A 60 0.34 0.32 9.26
C VAL A 60 -0.22 -1.09 9.15
N ARG A 61 -1.55 -1.19 9.26
CA ARG A 61 -2.30 -2.43 9.03
C ARG A 61 -3.48 -2.10 8.13
N ARG A 62 -3.72 -2.91 7.10
CA ARG A 62 -4.89 -2.79 6.24
C ARG A 62 -5.65 -4.10 6.20
N TYR A 63 -6.97 -3.99 6.14
CA TYR A 63 -7.85 -5.11 5.85
C TYR A 63 -8.36 -4.93 4.42
N ARG A 64 -7.91 -5.79 3.51
CA ARG A 64 -8.31 -5.71 2.10
C ARG A 64 -9.77 -6.09 1.94
N VAL A 65 -10.41 -5.51 0.92
CA VAL A 65 -11.67 -6.03 0.39
C VAL A 65 -11.48 -7.47 -0.06
N GLU A 66 -12.58 -8.20 -0.22
CA GLU A 66 -12.52 -9.57 -0.74
C GLU A 66 -11.88 -9.63 -2.12
N ASN A 67 -11.17 -10.72 -2.38
CA ASN A 67 -10.62 -10.96 -3.71
C ASN A 67 -11.75 -10.98 -4.74
N GLY A 68 -11.57 -10.26 -5.84
CA GLY A 68 -12.60 -10.09 -6.87
C GLY A 68 -13.56 -8.91 -6.63
N THR A 69 -13.54 -8.28 -5.46
CA THR A 69 -14.28 -7.03 -5.22
C THR A 69 -13.47 -5.82 -5.69
N GLN A 70 -14.10 -4.93 -6.44
CA GLN A 70 -13.48 -3.66 -6.81
C GLN A 70 -13.34 -2.76 -5.57
N SER A 71 -12.10 -2.43 -5.20
CA SER A 71 -11.85 -1.43 -4.17
C SER A 71 -12.21 -0.03 -4.68
N LEU A 72 -13.01 0.70 -3.89
CA LEU A 72 -13.34 2.12 -4.14
C LEU A 72 -12.31 3.08 -3.53
N GLY A 73 -11.37 2.57 -2.74
CA GLY A 73 -10.38 3.38 -2.02
C GLY A 73 -10.05 2.82 -0.64
N THR A 74 -9.37 3.62 0.18
CA THR A 74 -8.98 3.27 1.55
C THR A 74 -9.68 4.18 2.54
N ILE A 75 -10.29 3.59 3.57
CA ILE A 75 -10.78 4.33 4.74
C ILE A 75 -9.70 4.28 5.80
N LEU A 76 -9.13 5.45 6.13
CA LEU A 76 -8.16 5.59 7.20
C LEU A 76 -8.89 5.90 8.50
N VAL A 77 -8.57 5.15 9.55
CA VAL A 77 -9.22 5.25 10.85
C VAL A 77 -8.21 5.65 11.92
N ASN A 78 -8.63 6.48 12.87
CA ASN A 78 -7.85 6.87 14.04
C ASN A 78 -8.70 6.69 15.31
N PRO A 79 -8.27 5.93 16.33
CA PRO A 79 -9.11 5.62 17.48
C PRO A 79 -9.30 6.82 18.40
N GLY A 80 -8.49 7.88 18.23
CA GLY A 80 -8.48 9.05 19.09
C GLY A 80 -7.46 8.96 20.22
N GLY A 81 -7.66 9.79 21.26
CA GLY A 81 -6.89 9.92 22.51
C GLY A 81 -5.43 9.47 22.43
N PRO A 82 -4.45 10.32 22.18
CA PRO A 82 -3.11 9.90 21.74
C PRO A 82 -2.47 8.76 22.56
N GLY A 83 -1.74 7.88 21.87
CA GLY A 83 -1.05 6.72 22.46
C GLY A 83 -1.72 5.37 22.20
N HIS A 84 -2.98 5.35 21.76
CA HIS A 84 -3.64 4.12 21.33
C HIS A 84 -3.08 3.61 19.99
N HIS A 85 -2.98 2.28 19.86
CA HIS A 85 -2.51 1.63 18.64
C HIS A 85 -3.58 1.67 17.54
N GLY A 86 -3.42 2.57 16.56
CA GLY A 86 -4.35 2.68 15.43
C GLY A 86 -4.44 1.42 14.58
N THR A 87 -3.36 0.62 14.51
CA THR A 87 -3.32 -0.65 13.77
C THR A 87 -4.41 -1.61 14.24
N ALA A 88 -4.73 -1.64 15.54
CA ALA A 88 -5.71 -2.56 16.12
C ALA A 88 -7.13 -2.41 15.54
N MET A 89 -7.48 -1.25 14.98
CA MET A 89 -8.81 -1.01 14.42
C MET A 89 -9.01 -1.65 13.04
N ALA A 90 -7.95 -1.77 12.23
CA ALA A 90 -8.02 -2.42 10.92
C ALA A 90 -8.27 -3.92 11.12
N SER A 91 -9.53 -4.31 11.22
CA SER A 91 -9.99 -5.63 11.67
C SER A 91 -11.20 -6.05 10.84
N ALA A 92 -11.46 -7.36 10.79
CA ALA A 92 -12.63 -7.90 10.10
C ALA A 92 -13.95 -7.29 10.58
N GLY A 93 -14.06 -7.05 11.90
CA GLY A 93 -15.25 -6.43 12.50
C GLY A 93 -15.48 -5.01 12.00
N LEU A 94 -14.47 -4.16 12.04
CA LEU A 94 -14.59 -2.79 11.52
C LEU A 94 -14.79 -2.76 10.00
N ALA A 95 -14.12 -3.65 9.26
CA ALA A 95 -14.29 -3.77 7.82
C ALA A 95 -15.73 -4.11 7.43
N THR A 96 -16.40 -4.94 8.24
CA THR A 96 -17.83 -5.24 8.07
C THR A 96 -18.66 -3.98 8.25
N TYR A 97 -18.47 -3.18 9.31
CA TYR A 97 -19.24 -1.94 9.51
C TYR A 97 -19.05 -0.89 8.41
N LEU A 98 -17.85 -0.80 7.85
CA LEU A 98 -17.50 0.21 6.85
C LEU A 98 -17.88 -0.19 5.40
N GLY A 99 -18.63 -1.28 5.23
CA GLY A 99 -19.06 -1.71 3.89
C GLY A 99 -18.02 -2.52 3.12
N GLY A 100 -16.95 -2.99 3.76
CA GLY A 100 -15.96 -3.92 3.18
C GLY A 100 -16.49 -5.36 3.06
N HIS A 101 -17.79 -5.53 2.92
CA HIS A 101 -18.51 -6.78 3.14
C HIS A 101 -18.13 -7.89 2.15
N THR A 102 -17.71 -9.01 2.73
CA THR A 102 -18.32 -10.33 2.55
C THR A 102 -19.78 -10.23 2.14
N THR A 103 -20.09 -10.41 0.85
CA THR A 103 -21.47 -10.75 0.46
C THR A 103 -21.68 -12.24 0.72
N TYR A 104 -22.22 -12.58 1.89
CA TYR A 104 -23.09 -13.75 2.01
C TYR A 104 -24.52 -13.21 2.09
N MET A 105 -25.22 -13.21 0.95
CA MET A 105 -26.67 -13.25 0.97
C MET A 105 -27.05 -14.67 1.38
N GLN A 106 -27.80 -14.81 2.47
CA GLN A 106 -28.67 -15.97 2.65
C GLN A 106 -29.96 -15.71 1.88
#